data_AF-A0A7D5K698-F1
#
_entry.id   AF-A0A7D5K698-F1
#
_cell.length_a   1.000
_cell.length_b   1.000
_cell.length_c   1.000
_cell.angle_alpha   90.00
_cell.angle_beta   90.00
_cell.angle_gamma   90.00
#
_symmetry.space_group_name_H-M   'P 1'
#
loop_
_entity.id
_entity.type
_entity.pdbx_description
1 polymer ?
#
loop_
_entity_poly.entity_id
_entity_poly.type
_entity_poly.pdbx_seq_one_letter_code
_entity_poly.pdbx_strand_id
1 'polypeptide(L)'
;MFVGHALLAFALVGALAARVTDPRRALAYGAVAAAFAAVPDVDIGYAVVGLGGALGAGPLELASAFWETGNVVHRAVTHSLVVAPVAALAAAAWVDGRRLARTLAIVLAVLLVAVATVATGALAGVVTFAFAAACLALASVVVRRTDLDPRATFCLALVGLATHPFGDMFTGEPPALFYPLASVPLETVSLHPDPTLHLLAAFGIELATVWAALLVWTGLREGRRLPRVDARAATGAAYAATAFVIPAPTLDVSYPFVFSVLAVGLVGVAPRVRFRSRTFSRPGPERAVYTGLTAVTVAALAYAAAYVSLFG
;
A
#
# COMPACT_ATOMS: atom_id res chain seq x y z
N MET A 1 6.55 2.97 -1.54
CA MET A 1 5.88 2.35 -0.38
C MET A 1 4.59 1.71 -0.87
N PHE A 2 4.43 0.39 -0.86
CA PHE A 2 3.32 -0.23 -1.61
C PHE A 2 2.17 -0.78 -0.76
N VAL A 3 2.38 -1.04 0.54
CA VAL A 3 1.40 -1.79 1.34
C VAL A 3 0.67 -0.90 2.38
N GLY A 4 1.27 0.23 2.76
CA GLY A 4 0.78 1.08 3.85
C GLY A 4 -0.62 1.66 3.60
N HIS A 5 -0.92 2.10 2.38
CA HIS A 5 -2.16 2.83 2.08
C HIS A 5 -3.38 1.93 2.04
N ALA A 6 -3.26 0.74 1.46
CA ALA A 6 -4.33 -0.26 1.48
C ALA A 6 -4.65 -0.69 2.93
N LEU A 7 -3.62 -0.91 3.75
CA LEU A 7 -3.79 -1.25 5.17
C LEU A 7 -4.33 -0.07 5.99
N LEU A 8 -3.92 1.16 5.68
CA LEU A 8 -4.46 2.37 6.30
C LEU A 8 -5.95 2.54 5.97
N ALA A 9 -6.33 2.42 4.69
CA ALA A 9 -7.72 2.47 4.26
C ALA A 9 -8.56 1.38 4.95
N PHE A 10 -8.02 0.15 5.02
CA PHE A 10 -8.64 -0.95 5.78
C PHE A 10 -8.87 -0.57 7.24
N ALA A 11 -7.82 -0.09 7.93
CA ALA A 11 -7.85 0.22 9.35
C ALA A 11 -8.84 1.35 9.66
N LEU A 12 -8.79 2.45 8.91
CA LEU A 12 -9.65 3.61 9.09
C LEU A 12 -11.12 3.25 8.85
N VAL A 13 -11.43 2.68 7.68
CA VAL A 13 -12.81 2.36 7.31
C VAL A 13 -13.36 1.25 8.19
N GLY A 14 -12.58 0.19 8.42
CA GLY A 14 -12.98 -0.92 9.28
C GLY A 14 -13.27 -0.47 10.72
N ALA A 15 -12.40 0.36 11.32
CA ALA A 15 -12.60 0.88 12.67
C ALA A 15 -13.80 1.81 12.80
N LEU A 16 -14.01 2.70 11.81
CA LEU A 16 -15.16 3.61 11.79
C LEU A 16 -16.47 2.86 11.55
N ALA A 17 -16.50 1.94 10.58
CA ALA A 17 -17.68 1.12 10.31
C ALA A 17 -18.06 0.27 11.54
N ALA A 18 -17.10 -0.25 12.29
CA ALA A 18 -17.33 -1.01 13.52
C ALA A 18 -18.17 -0.27 14.58
N ARG A 19 -18.23 1.07 14.51
CA ARG A 19 -19.02 1.90 15.43
C ARG A 19 -20.51 1.92 15.12
N VAL A 20 -20.89 1.62 13.87
CA VAL A 20 -22.24 1.85 13.35
C VAL A 20 -22.84 0.62 12.66
N THR A 21 -22.06 -0.45 12.49
CA THR A 21 -22.51 -1.69 11.85
C THR A 21 -21.95 -2.94 12.53
N ASP A 22 -22.41 -4.11 12.12
CA ASP A 22 -21.92 -5.39 12.62
C ASP A 22 -20.47 -5.67 12.16
N PRO A 23 -19.71 -6.51 12.88
CA PRO A 23 -18.30 -6.74 12.56
C PRO A 23 -18.03 -7.33 11.18
N ARG A 24 -18.95 -8.16 10.64
CA ARG A 24 -18.77 -8.76 9.31
C ARG A 24 -18.92 -7.70 8.22
N ARG A 25 -19.90 -6.81 8.37
CA ARG A 25 -20.10 -5.69 7.45
C ARG A 25 -18.97 -4.66 7.55
N ALA A 26 -18.48 -4.37 8.75
CA ALA A 26 -17.29 -3.52 8.94
C ALA A 26 -16.03 -4.11 8.27
N LEU A 27 -15.83 -5.43 8.35
CA LEU A 27 -14.74 -6.12 7.62
C LEU A 27 -14.88 -5.96 6.11
N ALA A 28 -16.10 -6.14 5.57
CA ALA A 28 -16.34 -5.96 4.14
C ALA A 28 -16.05 -4.52 3.70
N TYR A 29 -16.47 -3.53 4.48
CA TYR A 29 -16.23 -2.11 4.18
C TYR A 29 -14.74 -1.80 4.16
N GLY A 30 -14.01 -2.22 5.20
CA GLY A 30 -12.56 -2.08 5.27
C GLY A 30 -11.85 -2.77 4.10
N ALA A 31 -12.24 -4.01 3.77
CA ALA A 31 -11.62 -4.78 2.69
C ALA A 31 -11.86 -4.16 1.31
N VAL A 32 -13.07 -3.62 1.05
CA VAL A 32 -13.38 -2.95 -0.22
C VAL A 32 -12.63 -1.63 -0.34
N ALA A 33 -12.58 -0.81 0.71
CA ALA A 33 -11.79 0.42 0.71
C ALA A 33 -10.29 0.15 0.49
N ALA A 34 -9.75 -0.87 1.17
CA ALA A 34 -8.37 -1.32 1.00
C ALA A 34 -8.07 -1.78 -0.43
N ALA A 35 -9.01 -2.55 -1.03
CA ALA A 35 -8.86 -3.00 -2.40
C ALA A 35 -8.83 -1.81 -3.38
N PHE A 36 -9.70 -0.81 -3.21
CA PHE A 36 -9.66 0.41 -4.03
C PHE A 36 -8.39 1.23 -3.80
N ALA A 37 -7.88 1.31 -2.57
CA ALA A 37 -6.60 1.96 -2.27
C ALA A 37 -5.39 1.27 -2.91
N ALA A 38 -5.50 -0.02 -3.26
CA ALA A 38 -4.47 -0.78 -3.97
C ALA A 38 -4.63 -0.78 -5.51
N VAL A 39 -5.75 -0.28 -6.04
CA VAL A 39 -5.98 -0.23 -7.50
C VAL A 39 -4.96 0.64 -8.23
N PRO A 40 -4.59 1.83 -7.72
CA PRO A 40 -3.49 2.62 -8.28
C PRO A 40 -2.21 1.81 -8.58
N ASP A 41 -1.81 0.89 -7.69
CA ASP A 41 -0.58 0.09 -7.81
C ASP A 41 -0.56 -0.89 -9.00
N VAL A 42 -1.69 -1.08 -9.70
CA VAL A 42 -1.74 -1.86 -10.96
C VAL A 42 -0.82 -1.26 -12.02
N ASP A 43 -0.53 0.04 -11.92
CA ASP A 43 0.40 0.71 -12.80
C ASP A 43 1.81 0.11 -12.75
N ILE A 44 2.32 -0.40 -11.63
CA ILE A 44 3.62 -1.11 -11.58
C ILE A 44 3.72 -2.24 -12.63
N GLY A 45 2.59 -2.79 -13.10
CA GLY A 45 2.54 -3.72 -14.23
C GLY A 45 3.15 -3.19 -15.53
N TYR A 46 3.25 -1.87 -15.74
CA TYR A 46 3.99 -1.28 -16.86
C TYR A 46 5.48 -1.66 -16.84
N ALA A 47 6.04 -2.08 -15.69
CA ALA A 47 7.35 -2.71 -15.57
C ALA A 47 7.56 -3.86 -16.55
N VAL A 48 6.51 -4.65 -16.79
CA VAL A 48 6.55 -5.79 -17.70
C VAL A 48 6.35 -5.36 -19.17
N VAL A 49 5.58 -4.29 -19.41
CA VAL A 49 5.29 -3.78 -20.76
C VAL A 49 6.46 -2.96 -21.33
N GLY A 50 7.16 -2.19 -20.49
CA GLY A 50 8.37 -1.42 -20.88
C GLY A 50 9.50 -2.31 -21.39
N LEU A 51 9.61 -3.55 -20.88
CA LEU A 51 10.53 -4.58 -21.39
C LEU A 51 10.19 -5.04 -22.82
N GLY A 52 8.94 -4.94 -23.26
CA GLY A 52 8.47 -5.40 -24.58
C GLY A 52 8.61 -4.35 -25.70
N GLY A 53 8.52 -3.06 -25.38
CA GLY A 53 8.61 -1.95 -26.37
C GLY A 53 10.03 -1.60 -26.82
N ALA A 54 11.00 -2.42 -26.44
CA ALA A 54 12.40 -2.06 -26.26
C ALA A 54 13.37 -2.91 -27.08
N LEU A 55 12.88 -3.53 -28.15
CA LEU A 55 13.71 -4.31 -29.05
C LEU A 55 14.57 -3.35 -29.89
N GLY A 56 15.74 -2.94 -29.36
CA GLY A 56 16.75 -2.18 -30.11
C GLY A 56 17.50 -1.07 -29.37
N ALA A 57 17.16 -0.75 -28.12
CA ALA A 57 17.85 0.27 -27.31
C ALA A 57 18.76 -0.35 -26.23
N GLY A 58 19.79 0.39 -25.80
CA GLY A 58 20.75 -0.09 -24.79
C GLY A 58 20.08 -0.33 -23.43
N PRO A 59 20.47 -1.37 -22.65
CA PRO A 59 19.82 -1.72 -21.39
C PRO A 59 19.71 -0.59 -20.35
N LEU A 60 20.68 0.33 -20.35
CA LEU A 60 20.78 1.46 -19.42
C LEU A 60 19.88 2.64 -19.83
N GLU A 61 19.81 2.96 -21.12
CA GLU A 61 18.90 3.98 -21.69
C GLU A 61 17.44 3.54 -21.55
N LEU A 62 17.21 2.23 -21.71
CA LEU A 62 15.90 1.66 -21.53
C LEU A 62 15.42 1.75 -20.09
N ALA A 63 16.30 1.39 -19.14
CA ALA A 63 16.01 1.48 -17.72
C ALA A 63 15.78 2.93 -17.29
N SER A 64 16.58 3.88 -17.76
CA SER A 64 16.42 5.30 -17.42
C SER A 64 15.12 5.89 -17.98
N ALA A 65 14.82 5.71 -19.27
CA ALA A 65 13.55 6.16 -19.85
C ALA A 65 12.33 5.48 -19.20
N PHE A 66 12.47 4.21 -18.82
CA PHE A 66 11.46 3.44 -18.09
C PHE A 66 11.17 4.03 -16.71
N TRP A 67 12.20 4.33 -15.93
CA TRP A 67 12.05 4.90 -14.58
C TRP A 67 11.59 6.35 -14.60
N GLU A 68 12.10 7.15 -15.52
CA GLU A 68 11.75 8.56 -15.68
C GLU A 68 10.28 8.72 -16.12
N THR A 69 9.83 7.92 -17.10
CA THR A 69 8.43 7.99 -17.56
C THR A 69 7.46 7.29 -16.60
N GLY A 70 7.89 6.18 -15.98
CA GLY A 70 7.09 5.43 -15.02
C GLY A 70 6.76 6.24 -13.77
N ASN A 71 7.75 6.96 -13.21
CA ASN A 71 7.54 7.84 -12.06
C ASN A 71 6.58 8.98 -12.38
N VAL A 72 6.66 9.57 -13.58
CA VAL A 72 5.78 10.67 -13.99
C VAL A 72 4.33 10.21 -14.15
N VAL A 73 4.09 9.03 -14.74
CA VAL A 73 2.71 8.55 -14.95
C VAL A 73 2.09 7.99 -13.65
N HIS A 74 2.86 7.24 -12.86
CA HIS A 74 2.45 6.69 -11.56
C HIS A 74 2.11 7.81 -10.56
N ARG A 75 2.97 8.82 -10.43
CA ARG A 75 2.75 9.92 -9.45
C ARG A 75 1.79 11.01 -9.93
N ALA A 76 1.29 10.92 -11.16
CA ALA A 76 0.31 11.85 -11.70
C ALA A 76 -1.11 11.27 -11.69
N VAL A 77 -1.40 10.31 -12.59
CA VAL A 77 -2.78 9.90 -12.83
C VAL A 77 -3.35 9.14 -11.64
N THR A 78 -2.62 8.15 -11.14
CA THR A 78 -3.12 7.21 -10.12
C THR A 78 -3.08 7.80 -8.71
N HIS A 79 -2.36 8.91 -8.53
CA HIS A 79 -2.29 9.71 -7.31
C HIS A 79 -3.19 10.97 -7.33
N SER A 80 -4.05 11.13 -8.33
CA SER A 80 -4.89 12.33 -8.47
C SER A 80 -6.17 12.28 -7.62
N LEU A 81 -6.36 13.32 -6.78
CA LEU A 81 -7.60 13.58 -6.04
C LEU A 81 -8.74 14.09 -6.94
N VAL A 82 -8.45 14.47 -8.19
CA VAL A 82 -9.46 14.84 -9.20
C VAL A 82 -9.96 13.59 -9.92
N VAL A 83 -9.06 12.64 -10.22
CA VAL A 83 -9.40 11.36 -10.87
C VAL A 83 -10.16 10.45 -9.92
N ALA A 84 -9.80 10.43 -8.63
CA ALA A 84 -10.38 9.54 -7.63
C ALA A 84 -11.93 9.61 -7.53
N PRO A 85 -12.58 10.78 -7.41
CA PRO A 85 -14.05 10.89 -7.42
C PRO A 85 -14.71 10.36 -8.70
N VAL A 86 -14.08 10.60 -9.86
CA VAL A 86 -14.62 10.14 -11.16
C VAL A 86 -14.54 8.61 -11.26
N ALA A 87 -13.43 8.03 -10.84
CA ALA A 87 -13.25 6.58 -10.80
C ALA A 87 -14.19 5.91 -9.77
N ALA A 88 -14.35 6.51 -8.59
CA ALA A 88 -15.31 6.07 -7.58
C ALA A 88 -16.76 6.12 -8.08
N LEU A 89 -17.12 7.18 -8.82
CA LEU A 89 -18.44 7.31 -9.45
C LEU A 89 -18.65 6.25 -10.55
N ALA A 90 -17.64 5.97 -11.37
CA ALA A 90 -17.70 4.91 -12.37
C ALA A 90 -17.92 3.54 -11.71
N ALA A 91 -17.20 3.24 -10.62
CA ALA A 91 -17.40 2.01 -9.85
C ALA A 91 -18.82 1.91 -9.25
N ALA A 92 -19.32 2.99 -8.65
CA ALA A 92 -20.67 3.04 -8.10
C ALA A 92 -21.77 2.88 -9.16
N ALA A 93 -21.62 3.55 -10.31
CA ALA A 93 -22.54 3.43 -11.44
C ALA A 93 -22.52 2.02 -12.05
N TRP A 94 -21.36 1.34 -12.00
CA TRP A 94 -21.27 -0.07 -12.37
C TRP A 94 -22.04 -0.99 -11.42
N VAL A 95 -21.94 -0.74 -10.10
CA VAL A 95 -22.67 -1.50 -9.06
C VAL A 95 -24.19 -1.30 -9.17
N ASP A 96 -24.67 -0.09 -9.52
CA ASP A 96 -26.10 0.20 -9.73
C ASP A 96 -26.73 -0.73 -10.78
N GLY A 97 -25.97 -1.07 -11.82
CA GLY A 97 -26.31 -2.12 -12.75
C GLY A 97 -27.41 -1.79 -13.76
N ARG A 98 -28.16 -0.69 -13.61
CA ARG A 98 -29.11 -0.21 -14.63
C ARG A 98 -28.36 0.11 -15.92
N ARG A 99 -29.00 -0.08 -17.07
CA ARG A 99 -28.38 0.14 -18.39
C ARG A 99 -27.73 1.52 -18.50
N LEU A 100 -28.46 2.57 -18.11
CA LEU A 100 -27.96 3.94 -18.14
C LEU A 100 -26.74 4.14 -17.22
N ALA A 101 -26.75 3.55 -16.02
CA ALA A 101 -25.64 3.65 -15.08
C ALA A 101 -24.40 2.87 -15.57
N ARG A 102 -24.58 1.72 -16.21
CA ARG A 102 -23.48 0.99 -16.88
C ARG A 102 -22.88 1.79 -18.03
N THR A 103 -23.72 2.43 -18.85
CA THR A 103 -23.26 3.34 -19.89
C THR A 103 -22.46 4.49 -19.29
N LEU A 104 -22.95 5.11 -18.22
CA LEU A 104 -22.23 6.17 -17.51
C LEU A 104 -20.87 5.68 -16.99
N ALA A 105 -20.80 4.50 -16.36
CA ALA A 105 -19.54 3.93 -15.87
C ALA A 105 -18.50 3.77 -17.00
N ILE A 106 -18.92 3.26 -18.16
CA ILE A 106 -18.04 3.10 -19.33
C ILE A 106 -17.62 4.46 -19.88
N VAL A 107 -18.55 5.42 -20.01
CA VAL A 107 -18.26 6.77 -20.49
C VAL A 107 -17.26 7.47 -19.58
N LEU A 108 -17.43 7.40 -18.26
CA LEU A 108 -16.48 7.98 -17.30
C LEU A 108 -15.10 7.33 -17.41
N ALA A 109 -15.02 6.00 -17.52
CA ALA A 109 -13.77 5.29 -17.69
C ALA A 109 -13.05 5.68 -18.99
N VAL A 110 -13.77 5.73 -20.12
CA VAL A 110 -13.24 6.16 -21.42
C VAL A 110 -12.78 7.61 -21.38
N LEU A 111 -13.54 8.49 -20.74
CA LEU A 111 -13.19 9.90 -20.62
C LEU A 111 -11.90 10.08 -19.80
N LEU A 112 -11.72 9.35 -18.69
CA LEU A 112 -10.48 9.37 -17.92
C LEU A 112 -9.28 8.98 -18.79
N VAL A 113 -9.40 7.88 -19.54
CA VAL A 113 -8.35 7.42 -20.46
C VAL A 113 -8.04 8.47 -21.52
N ALA A 114 -9.07 9.04 -22.15
CA ALA A 114 -8.92 10.07 -23.17
C ALA A 114 -8.23 11.33 -22.62
N VAL A 115 -8.66 11.81 -21.46
CA VAL A 115 -8.08 12.98 -20.79
C VAL A 115 -6.61 12.75 -20.45
N ALA A 116 -6.28 11.61 -19.84
CA ALA A 116 -4.89 11.29 -19.51
C ALA A 116 -4.01 11.15 -20.77
N THR A 117 -4.56 10.56 -21.84
CA THR A 117 -3.87 10.44 -23.14
C THR A 117 -3.57 11.80 -23.74
N VAL A 118 -4.55 12.73 -23.71
CA VAL A 118 -4.38 14.07 -24.27
C VAL A 118 -3.45 14.93 -23.41
N ALA A 119 -3.54 14.82 -22.09
CA ALA A 119 -2.76 15.65 -21.17
C ALA A 119 -1.30 15.20 -21.03
N THR A 120 -1.01 13.90 -21.16
CA THR A 120 0.31 13.33 -20.80
C THR A 120 0.81 12.27 -21.78
N GLY A 121 0.05 11.96 -22.83
CA GLY A 121 0.45 11.06 -23.92
C GLY A 121 -0.03 9.62 -23.77
N ALA A 122 0.30 8.80 -24.77
CA ALA A 122 -0.24 7.45 -24.94
C ALA A 122 0.02 6.51 -23.75
N LEU A 123 1.20 6.60 -23.12
CA LEU A 123 1.53 5.76 -21.96
C LEU A 123 0.61 6.06 -20.76
N ALA A 124 0.34 7.33 -20.49
CA ALA A 124 -0.61 7.74 -19.46
C ALA A 124 -2.01 7.19 -19.78
N GLY A 125 -2.42 7.20 -21.04
CA GLY A 125 -3.64 6.53 -21.51
C GLY A 125 -3.71 5.04 -21.16
N VAL A 126 -2.64 4.29 -21.45
CA VAL A 126 -2.55 2.85 -21.16
C VAL A 126 -2.62 2.56 -19.66
N VAL A 127 -1.87 3.31 -18.84
CA VAL A 127 -1.90 3.17 -17.38
C VAL A 127 -3.28 3.51 -16.82
N THR A 128 -3.88 4.60 -17.30
CA THR A 128 -5.25 5.00 -16.92
C THR A 128 -6.27 3.95 -17.30
N PHE A 129 -6.09 3.29 -18.45
CA PHE A 129 -6.95 2.19 -18.88
C PHE A 129 -6.84 1.00 -17.92
N ALA A 130 -5.61 0.59 -17.55
CA ALA A 130 -5.41 -0.49 -16.58
C ALA A 130 -6.02 -0.15 -15.21
N PHE A 131 -5.82 1.07 -14.73
CA PHE A 131 -6.43 1.60 -13.51
C PHE A 131 -7.97 1.58 -13.55
N ALA A 132 -8.58 2.12 -14.62
CA ALA A 132 -10.03 2.16 -14.77
C ALA A 132 -10.63 0.75 -14.91
N ALA A 133 -9.96 -0.14 -15.66
CA ALA A 133 -10.35 -1.54 -15.79
C ALA A 133 -10.30 -2.27 -14.45
N ALA A 134 -9.26 -2.04 -13.65
CA ALA A 134 -9.14 -2.59 -12.30
C ALA A 134 -10.25 -2.07 -11.35
N CYS A 135 -10.61 -0.78 -11.42
CA CYS A 135 -11.76 -0.23 -10.68
C CYS A 135 -13.07 -0.95 -11.05
N LEU A 136 -13.34 -1.16 -12.34
CA LEU A 136 -14.56 -1.85 -12.80
C LEU A 136 -14.54 -3.35 -12.51
N ALA A 137 -13.36 -3.98 -12.55
CA ALA A 137 -13.19 -5.37 -12.15
C ALA A 137 -13.48 -5.54 -10.65
N LEU A 138 -12.98 -4.65 -9.81
CA LEU A 138 -13.26 -4.63 -8.38
C LEU A 138 -14.74 -4.33 -8.10
N ALA A 139 -15.35 -3.37 -8.80
CA ALA A 139 -16.80 -3.12 -8.73
C ALA A 139 -17.61 -4.38 -9.11
N SER A 140 -17.14 -5.16 -10.09
CA SER A 140 -17.76 -6.44 -10.44
C SER A 140 -17.60 -7.50 -9.34
N VAL A 141 -16.50 -7.49 -8.59
CA VAL A 141 -16.34 -8.33 -7.40
C VAL A 141 -17.30 -7.89 -6.30
N VAL A 142 -17.44 -6.58 -6.07
CA VAL A 142 -18.40 -6.00 -5.11
C VAL A 142 -19.83 -6.50 -5.40
N VAL A 143 -20.30 -6.39 -6.64
CA VAL A 143 -21.63 -6.90 -7.07
C VAL A 143 -21.79 -8.40 -6.78
N ARG A 144 -20.74 -9.20 -6.97
CA ARG A 144 -20.81 -10.66 -6.86
C ARG A 144 -20.61 -11.21 -5.45
N ARG A 145 -19.95 -10.46 -4.58
CA ARG A 145 -19.43 -10.98 -3.30
C ARG A 145 -19.92 -10.21 -2.08
N THR A 146 -20.66 -9.12 -2.26
CA THR A 146 -21.12 -8.26 -1.16
C THR A 146 -22.56 -7.80 -1.39
N ASP A 147 -23.20 -7.29 -0.35
CA ASP A 147 -24.52 -6.63 -0.37
C ASP A 147 -24.40 -5.09 -0.43
N LEU A 148 -23.24 -4.56 -0.84
CA LEU A 148 -22.99 -3.13 -0.89
C LEU A 148 -23.82 -2.46 -1.99
N ASP A 149 -24.50 -1.38 -1.62
CA ASP A 149 -25.20 -0.54 -2.56
C ASP A 149 -24.25 0.43 -3.31
N PRO A 150 -24.72 1.13 -4.36
CA PRO A 150 -23.90 2.08 -5.11
C PRO A 150 -23.34 3.22 -4.25
N ARG A 151 -24.07 3.70 -3.23
CA ARG A 151 -23.63 4.82 -2.39
C ARG A 151 -22.50 4.39 -1.46
N ALA A 152 -22.64 3.23 -0.82
CA ALA A 152 -21.57 2.64 -0.03
C ALA A 152 -20.35 2.39 -0.90
N THR A 153 -20.52 1.83 -2.10
CA THR A 153 -19.41 1.61 -3.04
C THR A 153 -18.70 2.91 -3.39
N PHE A 154 -19.43 3.99 -3.70
CA PHE A 154 -18.85 5.30 -3.99
C PHE A 154 -17.99 5.79 -2.82
N CYS A 155 -18.54 5.80 -1.60
CA CYS A 155 -17.81 6.28 -0.42
C CYS A 155 -16.55 5.45 -0.13
N LEU A 156 -16.65 4.13 -0.20
CA LEU A 156 -15.54 3.23 0.06
C LEU A 156 -14.44 3.34 -1.01
N ALA A 157 -14.83 3.42 -2.29
CA ALA A 157 -13.91 3.64 -3.39
C ALA A 157 -13.23 5.01 -3.29
N LEU A 158 -13.99 6.07 -2.97
CA LEU A 158 -13.46 7.41 -2.81
C LEU A 158 -12.46 7.48 -1.66
N VAL A 159 -12.77 6.92 -0.49
CA VAL A 159 -11.82 6.88 0.64
C VAL A 159 -10.58 6.09 0.26
N GLY A 160 -10.73 4.91 -0.33
CA GLY A 160 -9.59 4.09 -0.75
C GLY A 160 -8.67 4.84 -1.71
N LEU A 161 -9.22 5.32 -2.82
CA LEU A 161 -8.48 6.06 -3.85
C LEU A 161 -7.89 7.37 -3.33
N ALA A 162 -8.62 8.13 -2.49
CA ALA A 162 -8.14 9.40 -1.95
C ALA A 162 -7.07 9.22 -0.86
N THR A 163 -7.00 8.07 -0.18
CA THR A 163 -5.92 7.80 0.79
C THR A 163 -4.62 7.35 0.11
N HIS A 164 -4.68 6.85 -1.12
CA HIS A 164 -3.54 6.34 -1.86
C HIS A 164 -2.40 7.36 -2.08
N PRO A 165 -2.64 8.65 -2.36
CA PRO A 165 -1.52 9.55 -2.67
C PRO A 165 -0.63 9.88 -1.47
N PHE A 166 -1.18 9.82 -0.26
CA PHE A 166 -0.57 10.46 0.91
C PHE A 166 0.61 9.71 1.51
N GLY A 167 0.75 8.41 1.28
CA GLY A 167 1.94 7.69 1.79
C GLY A 167 3.22 8.03 1.02
N ASP A 168 3.13 8.59 -0.18
CA ASP A 168 4.31 9.04 -0.92
C ASP A 168 4.89 10.36 -0.39
N MET A 169 4.13 11.09 0.45
CA MET A 169 4.57 12.35 1.05
C MET A 169 5.82 12.21 1.95
N PHE A 170 6.13 10.99 2.40
CA PHE A 170 7.27 10.71 3.29
C PHE A 170 8.44 10.02 2.59
N THR A 171 8.33 9.59 1.33
CA THR A 171 9.31 8.69 0.73
C THR A 171 9.85 9.08 -0.64
N GLY A 172 9.48 10.25 -1.14
CA GLY A 172 9.98 10.75 -2.42
C GLY A 172 9.29 12.04 -2.82
N GLU A 173 9.34 12.37 -4.10
CA GLU A 173 8.68 13.54 -4.65
C GLU A 173 7.17 13.51 -4.40
N PRO A 174 6.55 14.65 -4.06
CA PRO A 174 5.15 14.69 -3.76
C PRO A 174 4.32 14.43 -5.02
N PRO A 175 3.21 13.68 -4.90
CA PRO A 175 2.35 13.39 -6.03
C PRO A 175 1.67 14.65 -6.59
N ALA A 176 1.35 14.62 -7.88
CA ALA A 176 0.58 15.68 -8.53
C ALA A 176 -0.92 15.54 -8.19
N LEU A 177 -1.29 15.88 -6.95
CA LEU A 177 -2.62 15.65 -6.37
C LEU A 177 -3.78 16.21 -7.22
N PHE A 178 -3.56 17.29 -7.98
CA PHE A 178 -4.59 17.95 -8.78
C PHE A 178 -4.56 17.62 -10.27
N TYR A 179 -3.70 16.69 -10.69
CA TYR A 179 -3.64 16.25 -12.09
C TYR A 179 -5.03 15.93 -12.66
N PRO A 180 -5.38 16.35 -13.90
CA PRO A 180 -4.55 17.01 -14.90
C PRO A 180 -4.54 18.55 -14.78
N LEU A 181 -5.10 19.10 -13.70
CA LEU A 181 -5.07 20.54 -13.43
C LEU A 181 -3.68 20.96 -12.95
N ALA A 182 -3.47 22.27 -12.84
CA ALA A 182 -2.22 22.83 -12.33
C ALA A 182 -1.89 22.23 -10.95
N SER A 183 -0.65 21.75 -10.80
CA SER A 183 -0.14 21.26 -9.52
C SER A 183 0.05 22.43 -8.56
N VAL A 184 -0.26 22.18 -7.29
CA VAL A 184 0.16 23.05 -6.20
C VAL A 184 1.56 22.58 -5.78
N PRO A 185 2.52 23.48 -5.53
CA PRO A 185 3.81 23.08 -4.99
C PRO A 185 3.57 22.48 -3.61
N LEU A 186 3.67 21.16 -3.53
CA LEU A 186 3.71 20.43 -2.28
C LEU A 186 5.18 20.16 -1.98
N GLU A 187 5.55 20.26 -0.72
CA GLU A 187 6.85 19.83 -0.24
C GLU A 187 6.73 18.44 0.38
N THR A 188 7.82 17.69 0.31
CA THR A 188 7.93 16.42 1.03
C THR A 188 7.91 16.68 2.52
N VAL A 189 7.22 15.83 3.28
CA VAL A 189 7.16 16.01 4.74
C VAL A 189 8.42 15.43 5.35
N SER A 190 9.37 16.29 5.68
CA SER A 190 10.56 15.89 6.43
C SER A 190 10.21 15.66 7.90
N LEU A 191 10.20 14.38 8.29
CA LEU A 191 10.01 13.96 9.68
C LEU A 191 11.23 14.25 10.58
N HIS A 192 12.43 14.38 10.00
CA HIS A 192 13.67 14.63 10.72
C HIS A 192 14.76 15.15 9.75
N PRO A 193 15.64 16.09 10.17
CA PRO A 193 16.72 16.61 9.31
C PRO A 193 17.79 15.57 8.94
N ASP A 194 18.08 14.63 9.84
CA ASP A 194 18.93 13.47 9.55
C ASP A 194 18.23 12.49 8.57
N PRO A 195 18.83 12.16 7.41
CA PRO A 195 18.21 11.31 6.40
C PRO A 195 17.90 9.88 6.85
N THR A 196 18.68 9.32 7.78
CA THR A 196 18.46 7.97 8.30
C THR A 196 17.33 7.96 9.31
N LEU A 197 17.29 8.94 10.23
CA LEU A 197 16.17 9.09 11.15
C LEU A 197 14.87 9.43 10.42
N HIS A 198 14.93 10.17 9.31
CA HIS A 198 13.78 10.39 8.43
C HIS A 198 13.25 9.07 7.84
N LEU A 199 14.13 8.24 7.26
CA LEU A 199 13.76 6.91 6.75
C LEU A 199 13.15 6.03 7.86
N LEU A 200 13.77 5.99 9.04
CA LEU A 200 13.29 5.18 10.16
C LEU A 200 11.93 5.66 10.68
N ALA A 201 11.68 6.97 10.68
CA ALA A 201 10.39 7.54 11.04
C ALA A 201 9.32 7.19 10.00
N ALA A 202 9.62 7.31 8.70
CA ALA A 202 8.72 6.92 7.62
C ALA A 202 8.38 5.41 7.68
N PHE A 203 9.40 4.56 7.88
CA PHE A 203 9.21 3.13 8.11
C PHE A 203 8.38 2.84 9.37
N GLY A 204 8.57 3.61 10.43
CA GLY A 204 7.77 3.52 11.66
C GLY A 204 6.28 3.83 11.43
N ILE A 205 5.97 4.82 10.59
CA ILE A 205 4.59 5.13 10.18
C ILE A 205 3.99 3.95 9.40
N GLU A 206 4.71 3.39 8.41
CA GLU A 206 4.24 2.19 7.70
C GLU A 206 3.99 1.03 8.66
N LEU A 207 4.89 0.80 9.60
CA LEU A 207 4.74 -0.28 10.56
C LEU A 207 3.53 -0.06 11.48
N ALA A 208 3.26 1.19 11.86
CA ALA A 208 2.09 1.56 12.62
C ALA A 208 0.78 1.33 11.83
N THR A 209 0.75 1.59 10.52
CA THR A 209 -0.45 1.29 9.69
C THR A 209 -0.68 -0.21 9.57
N VAL A 210 0.39 -1.01 9.43
CA VAL A 210 0.29 -2.48 9.44
C VAL A 210 -0.27 -2.99 10.77
N TRP A 211 0.23 -2.49 11.90
CA TRP A 211 -0.30 -2.82 13.22
C TRP A 211 -1.76 -2.40 13.38
N ALA A 212 -2.12 -1.18 12.97
CA ALA A 212 -3.50 -0.70 13.05
C ALA A 212 -4.45 -1.61 12.27
N ALA A 213 -4.10 -1.99 11.03
CA ALA A 213 -4.90 -2.90 10.23
C ALA A 213 -5.06 -4.27 10.90
N LEU A 214 -3.97 -4.82 11.47
CA LEU A 214 -3.98 -6.13 12.13
C LEU A 214 -4.85 -6.13 13.41
N LEU A 215 -4.78 -5.05 14.18
CA LEU A 215 -5.60 -4.84 15.38
C LEU A 215 -7.08 -4.69 15.03
N VAL A 216 -7.40 -3.88 14.01
CA VAL A 216 -8.78 -3.73 13.50
C VAL A 216 -9.31 -5.08 13.00
N TRP A 217 -8.54 -5.79 12.19
CA TRP A 217 -8.90 -7.11 11.69
C TRP A 217 -9.21 -8.10 12.84
N THR A 218 -8.38 -8.09 13.89
CA THR A 218 -8.56 -8.96 15.04
C THR A 218 -9.77 -8.56 15.90
N GLY A 219 -10.00 -7.26 16.05
CA GLY A 219 -11.16 -6.72 16.77
C GLY A 219 -12.49 -7.01 16.07
N LEU A 220 -12.47 -7.11 14.74
CA LEU A 220 -13.66 -7.39 13.95
C LEU A 220 -13.97 -8.89 13.75
N ARG A 221 -13.01 -9.78 14.02
CA ARG A 221 -13.25 -11.22 13.91
C ARG A 221 -14.00 -11.79 15.11
N GLU A 222 -14.72 -12.88 14.84
CA GLU A 222 -15.34 -13.71 15.88
C GLU A 222 -14.26 -14.32 16.77
N GLY A 223 -14.42 -14.26 18.10
CA GLY A 223 -13.45 -14.79 19.05
C GLY A 223 -12.28 -13.86 19.41
N ARG A 224 -12.50 -12.53 19.36
CA ARG A 224 -11.62 -11.39 19.73
C ARG A 224 -10.55 -11.68 20.80
N ARG A 225 -9.44 -12.32 20.42
CA ARG A 225 -8.28 -12.51 21.29
C ARG A 225 -7.03 -12.20 20.50
N LEU A 226 -6.20 -11.32 21.05
CA LEU A 226 -4.89 -11.05 20.47
C LEU A 226 -4.08 -12.36 20.46
N PRO A 227 -3.55 -12.77 19.31
CA PRO A 227 -2.68 -13.93 19.21
C PRO A 227 -1.46 -13.77 20.11
N ARG A 228 -1.04 -14.87 20.73
CA ARG A 228 0.15 -14.88 21.58
C ARG A 228 1.41 -14.67 20.73
N VAL A 229 2.14 -13.58 20.97
CA VAL A 229 3.49 -13.37 20.43
C VAL A 229 4.48 -14.34 21.07
N ASP A 230 5.38 -14.91 20.26
CA ASP A 230 6.47 -15.74 20.79
C ASP A 230 7.67 -14.90 21.26
N ALA A 231 8.33 -15.36 22.32
CA ALA A 231 9.55 -14.70 22.86
C ALA A 231 10.68 -14.57 21.83
N ARG A 232 10.71 -15.45 20.80
CA ARG A 232 11.65 -15.34 19.68
C ARG A 232 11.53 -14.03 18.90
N ALA A 233 10.44 -13.28 18.99
CA ALA A 233 10.39 -11.95 18.41
C ALA A 233 11.51 -11.04 18.94
N ALA A 234 11.98 -11.29 20.17
CA ALA A 234 13.11 -10.57 20.76
C ALA A 234 14.43 -10.79 20.01
N THR A 235 14.58 -11.83 19.18
CA THR A 235 15.78 -12.00 18.35
C THR A 235 15.93 -10.88 17.32
N GLY A 236 14.86 -10.14 17.02
CA GLY A 236 14.95 -8.92 16.23
C GLY A 236 15.91 -7.89 16.82
N ALA A 237 16.14 -7.88 18.14
CA ALA A 237 17.10 -6.97 18.77
C ALA A 237 18.54 -7.17 18.26
N ALA A 238 18.89 -8.38 17.78
CA ALA A 238 20.19 -8.63 17.17
C ALA A 238 20.44 -7.79 15.90
N TYR A 239 19.37 -7.26 15.28
CA TYR A 239 19.46 -6.38 14.12
C TYR A 239 20.16 -5.04 14.42
N ALA A 240 20.28 -4.63 15.70
CA ALA A 240 21.11 -3.50 16.12
C ALA A 240 22.56 -3.63 15.65
N ALA A 241 23.10 -4.86 15.56
CA ALA A 241 24.46 -5.10 15.10
C ALA A 241 24.70 -4.60 13.65
N THR A 242 23.64 -4.50 12.84
CA THR A 242 23.76 -4.02 11.45
C THR A 242 24.15 -2.55 11.36
N ALA A 243 23.86 -1.74 12.40
CA ALA A 243 24.28 -0.33 12.46
C ALA A 243 25.82 -0.15 12.45
N PHE A 244 26.58 -1.20 12.75
CA PHE A 244 28.04 -1.18 12.75
C PHE A 244 28.67 -1.63 11.41
N VAL A 245 27.89 -2.28 10.55
CA VAL A 245 28.42 -2.96 9.34
C VAL A 245 27.74 -2.56 8.04
N ILE A 246 26.51 -2.05 8.11
CA ILE A 246 25.77 -1.54 6.95
C ILE A 246 25.84 -0.01 6.98
N PRO A 247 26.17 0.65 5.85
CA PRO A 247 26.05 2.11 5.73
C PRO A 247 24.67 2.59 6.19
N ALA A 248 24.64 3.76 6.83
CA ALA A 248 23.40 4.37 7.32
C ALA A 248 22.40 4.51 6.15
N PRO A 249 21.22 3.86 6.23
CA PRO A 249 20.28 3.84 5.12
C PRO A 249 19.57 5.18 5.00
N THR A 250 19.29 5.59 3.77
CA THR A 250 18.53 6.81 3.45
C THR A 250 17.40 6.44 2.48
N LEU A 251 16.51 7.38 2.15
CA LEU A 251 15.48 7.13 1.11
C LEU A 251 16.11 6.74 -0.23
N ASP A 252 17.22 7.38 -0.60
CA ASP A 252 17.95 7.12 -1.86
C ASP A 252 18.47 5.68 -1.95
N VAL A 253 18.83 5.08 -0.82
CA VAL A 253 19.36 3.70 -0.73
C VAL A 253 18.68 2.95 0.41
N SER A 254 17.35 2.84 0.32
CA SER A 254 16.52 2.23 1.38
C SER A 254 16.40 0.70 1.27
N TYR A 255 16.54 0.14 0.07
CA TYR A 255 16.28 -1.28 -0.20
C TYR A 255 17.11 -2.26 0.65
N PRO A 256 18.42 -2.06 0.96
CA PRO A 256 19.17 -3.00 1.78
C PRO A 256 18.59 -3.08 3.20
N PHE A 257 18.23 -1.94 3.77
CA PHE A 257 17.60 -1.86 5.08
C PHE A 257 16.22 -2.51 5.07
N VAL A 258 15.35 -2.14 4.12
CA VAL A 258 13.96 -2.64 4.06
C VAL A 258 13.94 -4.16 3.87
N PHE A 259 14.73 -4.71 2.95
CA PHE A 259 14.74 -6.16 2.73
C PHE A 259 15.30 -6.93 3.93
N SER A 260 16.39 -6.45 4.53
CA SER A 260 17.01 -7.15 5.65
C SER A 260 16.20 -7.04 6.95
N VAL A 261 15.56 -5.91 7.24
CA VAL A 261 14.67 -5.77 8.40
C VAL A 261 13.40 -6.62 8.23
N LEU A 262 12.82 -6.69 7.02
CA LEU A 262 11.67 -7.55 6.75
C LEU A 262 12.03 -9.04 6.83
N ALA A 263 13.26 -9.43 6.45
CA ALA A 263 13.75 -10.80 6.59
C ALA A 263 13.75 -11.27 8.07
N VAL A 264 13.92 -10.36 9.04
CA VAL A 264 13.77 -10.67 10.48
C VAL A 264 12.36 -11.20 10.80
N GLY A 265 11.34 -10.74 10.07
CA GLY A 265 9.96 -11.20 10.22
C GLY A 265 9.78 -12.71 9.97
N LEU A 266 10.69 -13.35 9.23
CA LEU A 266 10.67 -14.80 8.98
C LEU A 266 10.79 -15.63 10.28
N VAL A 267 11.28 -15.05 11.36
CA VAL A 267 11.26 -15.66 12.70
C VAL A 267 9.84 -16.05 13.12
N GLY A 268 8.82 -15.32 12.63
CA GLY A 268 7.40 -15.64 12.87
C GLY A 268 6.98 -17.00 12.30
N VAL A 269 7.47 -17.38 11.13
CA VAL A 269 7.11 -18.65 10.45
C VAL A 269 8.02 -19.82 10.80
N ALA A 270 9.18 -19.56 11.42
CA ALA A 270 10.14 -20.59 11.78
C ALA A 270 9.47 -21.72 12.62
N PRO A 271 9.79 -23.00 12.37
CA PRO A 271 9.23 -24.09 13.16
C PRO A 271 9.74 -24.03 14.60
N ARG A 272 8.89 -24.39 15.57
CA ARG A 272 9.35 -24.56 16.94
C ARG A 272 9.92 -25.95 17.12
N VAL A 273 11.18 -26.00 17.56
CA VAL A 273 11.86 -27.23 17.92
C VAL A 273 11.79 -27.39 19.43
N ARG A 274 11.03 -28.38 19.91
CA ARG A 274 11.11 -28.79 21.31
C ARG A 274 12.12 -29.92 21.41
N PHE A 275 13.37 -29.58 21.69
CA PHE A 275 14.49 -30.54 21.76
C PHE A 275 14.21 -31.74 22.67
N ARG A 276 13.53 -31.51 23.80
CA ARG A 276 13.22 -32.56 24.78
C ARG A 276 12.15 -33.56 24.31
N SER A 277 11.26 -33.17 23.41
CA SER A 277 10.21 -34.05 22.86
C SER A 277 10.43 -34.42 21.39
N ARG A 278 11.49 -33.90 20.73
CA ARG A 278 11.76 -34.04 19.29
C ARG A 278 10.57 -33.71 18.37
N THR A 279 9.65 -32.87 18.84
CA THR A 279 8.46 -32.48 18.08
C THR A 279 8.71 -31.17 17.35
N PHE A 280 8.35 -31.15 16.07
CA PHE A 280 8.29 -29.94 15.25
C PHE A 280 6.84 -29.48 15.16
N SER A 281 6.57 -28.25 15.62
CA SER A 281 5.25 -27.65 15.46
C SER A 281 5.38 -26.36 14.64
N ARG A 282 4.62 -26.27 13.55
CA ARG A 282 4.48 -25.01 12.80
C ARG A 282 3.55 -24.07 13.58
N PRO A 283 3.89 -22.78 13.69
CA PRO A 283 2.99 -21.79 14.27
C PRO A 283 1.75 -21.65 13.39
N GLY A 284 0.58 -21.44 14.00
CA GLY A 284 -0.61 -21.04 13.25
C GLY A 284 -0.39 -19.68 12.56
N PRO A 285 -1.12 -19.40 11.46
CA PRO A 285 -0.87 -18.24 10.60
C PRO A 285 -0.92 -16.91 11.36
N GLU A 286 -1.94 -16.72 12.20
CA GLU A 286 -2.07 -15.52 13.04
C GLU A 286 -0.85 -15.31 13.95
N ARG A 287 -0.45 -16.36 14.66
CA ARG A 287 0.70 -16.31 15.55
C ARG A 287 2.00 -16.02 14.81
N ALA A 288 2.15 -16.55 13.60
CA ALA A 288 3.28 -16.28 12.74
C ALA A 288 3.33 -14.79 12.33
N VAL A 289 2.20 -14.23 11.88
CA VAL A 289 2.09 -12.81 11.50
C VAL A 289 2.41 -11.90 12.69
N TYR A 290 1.74 -12.09 13.83
CA TYR A 290 1.98 -11.26 15.02
C TYR A 290 3.42 -11.36 15.53
N THR A 291 4.00 -12.56 15.53
CA THR A 291 5.39 -12.76 15.96
C THR A 291 6.37 -12.12 14.98
N GLY A 292 6.17 -12.29 13.67
CA GLY A 292 7.03 -11.71 12.64
C GLY A 292 6.98 -10.18 12.66
N LEU A 293 5.77 -9.61 12.73
CA LEU A 293 5.58 -8.15 12.82
C LEU A 293 6.21 -7.57 14.10
N THR A 294 6.07 -8.26 15.23
CA THR A 294 6.75 -7.87 16.47
C THR A 294 8.28 -7.92 16.30
N ALA A 295 8.81 -8.96 15.65
CA ALA A 295 10.25 -9.08 15.42
C ALA A 295 10.80 -7.94 14.54
N VAL A 296 10.08 -7.56 13.48
CA VAL A 296 10.39 -6.40 12.63
C VAL A 296 10.34 -5.10 13.43
N THR A 297 9.33 -4.95 14.30
CA THR A 297 9.20 -3.77 15.19
C THR A 297 10.39 -3.67 16.14
N VAL A 298 10.75 -4.77 16.81
CA VAL A 298 11.90 -4.81 17.71
C VAL A 298 13.20 -4.53 16.94
N ALA A 299 13.36 -5.08 15.74
CA ALA A 299 14.53 -4.84 14.90
C ALA A 299 14.69 -3.38 14.50
N ALA A 300 13.61 -2.74 14.05
CA ALA A 300 13.62 -1.32 13.67
C ALA A 300 13.94 -0.41 14.87
N LEU A 301 13.34 -0.67 16.04
CA LEU A 301 13.63 0.08 17.27
C LEU A 301 15.07 -0.14 17.75
N ALA A 302 15.58 -1.37 17.68
CA ALA A 302 16.94 -1.70 18.09
C ALA A 302 17.97 -1.04 17.15
N TYR A 303 17.71 -1.03 15.84
CA TYR A 303 18.53 -0.30 14.88
C TYR A 303 18.52 1.20 15.15
N ALA A 304 17.34 1.80 15.33
CA ALA A 304 17.20 3.23 15.63
C ALA A 304 17.94 3.63 16.91
N ALA A 305 17.81 2.83 17.98
CA ALA A 305 18.54 3.07 19.23
C ALA A 305 20.06 2.97 19.06
N ALA A 306 20.53 1.96 18.32
CA ALA A 306 21.96 1.80 18.02
C ALA A 306 22.49 2.97 17.19
N TYR A 307 21.73 3.38 16.16
CA TYR A 307 22.08 4.51 15.30
C TYR A 307 22.21 5.81 16.09
N VAL A 308 21.21 6.17 16.90
CA VAL A 308 21.25 7.37 17.76
C VAL A 308 22.40 7.29 18.76
N SER A 309 22.73 6.12 19.29
CA SER A 309 23.84 5.97 20.24
C SER A 309 25.22 6.13 19.58
N LEU A 310 25.34 5.84 18.28
CA LEU A 310 26.61 5.91 17.54
C LEU A 310 26.83 7.25 16.84
N PHE A 311 25.74 7.91 16.41
CA PHE A 311 25.78 9.05 15.51
C PHE A 311 24.97 10.27 15.99
N GLY A 312 24.23 10.14 17.09
CA GLY A 312 23.42 11.21 17.68
C GLY A 312 24.09 11.99 18.81
#